data_AF-A0A4Q6EC49-F1
#
_entry.id   AF-A0A4Q6EC49-F1
#
_cell.length_a   1.000
_cell.length_b   1.000
_cell.length_c   1.000
_cell.angle_alpha   90.00
_cell.angle_beta   90.00
_cell.angle_gamma   90.00
#
_symmetry.space_group_name_H-M   'P 1'
#
loop_
_entity.id
_entity.type
_entity.pdbx_description
1 polymer ?
#
loop_
_entity_poly.entity_id
_entity_poly.type
_entity_poly.pdbx_seq_one_letter_code
_entity_poly.pdbx_strand_id
1 'polypeptide(L)'
;MKKYTLENGRKYVAFIAVAIVTVSCFVQCTPKQTTAVSSVPNTTPQADLSKGLKDYFKNDFLMGVAVSSRSIRTDSALILREFNSLTAENDMKVGVIHPAEDRWNWKNADDIVAFAERHKIKIRGHNLLWHNQNAEWMFTGPDGKPASKELVLQRLKTHIFTIMNRYKGKMYAWDVVNEAIEEKNPDANKMYRDTKWLEAFGGPEFIEAAFRFAREADPSAKLYYNDFNSERPDKREKIFKLLKKLKADKVPIDGVGFQAHWTVGRPSAAEIRTALDQVVSLGLDIQVTELDITVYPKPAPIVPGKPAVDPGFTPEAEAMQIAKYKEVFDIFRQYKKHINSVTFWNVSDRGSWLDSRGGGSAGDPIPNPPIRLKAYPLLFDVDGQRKKAYWAVVNN
;
A
#
# COMPACT_ATOMS: atom_id res chain seq x y z
N MET A 1 -61.62 -31.74 8.72
CA MET A 1 -62.67 -32.65 8.19
C MET A 1 -62.30 -32.92 6.73
N LYS A 2 -62.04 -34.13 6.22
CA LYS A 2 -62.44 -35.50 6.54
C LYS A 2 -61.24 -36.45 6.39
N LYS A 3 -61.26 -37.53 7.18
CA LYS A 3 -60.43 -38.74 7.08
C LYS A 3 -60.82 -39.56 5.85
N TYR A 4 -59.89 -40.33 5.29
CA TYR A 4 -60.13 -41.72 4.88
C TYR A 4 -58.91 -42.58 5.19
N THR A 5 -59.20 -43.72 5.80
CA THR A 5 -58.33 -44.79 6.29
C THR A 5 -58.54 -46.05 5.44
N LEU A 6 -57.62 -47.02 5.64
CA LEU A 6 -57.67 -48.49 5.44
C LEU A 6 -56.72 -48.98 4.32
N GLU A 7 -55.64 -49.72 4.57
CA GLU A 7 -55.37 -51.04 5.22
C GLU A 7 -55.50 -52.29 4.32
N ASN A 8 -54.49 -53.18 4.49
CA ASN A 8 -54.42 -54.63 4.19
C ASN A 8 -54.25 -55.06 2.70
N GLY A 9 -53.40 -56.01 2.30
CA GLY A 9 -52.60 -57.02 3.01
C GLY A 9 -52.98 -58.46 2.57
N ARG A 10 -52.06 -59.15 1.85
CA ARG A 10 -51.86 -60.64 1.63
C ARG A 10 -51.58 -60.98 0.15
N LYS A 11 -50.38 -61.46 -0.20
CA LYS A 11 -49.83 -62.85 -0.13
C LYS A 11 -50.51 -63.84 -1.09
N TYR A 12 -49.78 -64.25 -2.14
CA TYR A 12 -49.91 -65.54 -2.80
C TYR A 12 -48.52 -66.18 -2.92
N VAL A 13 -48.45 -67.45 -2.51
CA VAL A 13 -47.33 -68.37 -2.65
C VAL A 13 -47.70 -69.34 -3.77
N ALA A 14 -46.77 -69.60 -4.70
CA ALA A 14 -46.81 -70.78 -5.56
C ALA A 14 -45.39 -71.25 -5.89
N PHE A 15 -45.21 -72.57 -5.85
CA PHE A 15 -43.94 -73.32 -5.82
C PHE A 15 -43.34 -73.57 -7.23
N ILE A 16 -42.00 -73.46 -7.29
CA ILE A 16 -40.95 -74.28 -7.95
C ILE A 16 -41.18 -74.89 -9.35
N ALA A 17 -40.26 -74.56 -10.27
CA ALA A 17 -39.57 -75.55 -11.13
C ALA A 17 -38.19 -75.01 -11.56
N VAL A 18 -37.14 -75.74 -11.21
CA VAL A 18 -35.73 -75.47 -11.55
C VAL A 18 -35.40 -76.15 -12.88
N ALA A 19 -34.83 -75.41 -13.83
CA ALA A 19 -34.17 -75.96 -15.00
C ALA A 19 -32.76 -75.35 -15.11
N ILE A 20 -31.75 -76.20 -14.96
CA ILE A 20 -30.33 -75.88 -15.07
C ILE A 20 -29.96 -75.95 -16.56
N VAL A 21 -29.46 -74.84 -17.12
CA VAL A 21 -28.76 -74.82 -18.40
C VAL A 21 -27.36 -74.26 -18.15
N THR A 22 -26.36 -75.14 -18.26
CA THR A 22 -24.94 -74.81 -18.22
C THR A 22 -24.49 -74.23 -19.56
N VAL A 23 -24.10 -72.95 -19.57
CA VAL A 23 -23.38 -72.33 -20.69
C VAL A 23 -21.93 -72.12 -20.26
N SER A 24 -21.03 -72.89 -20.85
CA SER A 24 -19.58 -72.72 -20.70
C SER A 24 -19.07 -71.64 -21.65
N CYS A 25 -18.82 -70.44 -21.14
CA CYS A 25 -18.05 -69.41 -21.85
C CYS A 25 -16.59 -69.42 -21.38
N PHE A 26 -15.68 -69.78 -22.28
CA PHE A 26 -14.25 -69.54 -22.11
C PHE A 26 -13.97 -68.04 -22.23
N VAL A 27 -13.55 -67.40 -21.13
CA VAL A 27 -12.95 -66.06 -21.17
C VAL A 27 -11.43 -66.23 -21.14
N GLN A 28 -10.78 -65.92 -22.25
CA GLN A 28 -9.34 -65.76 -22.34
C GLN A 28 -8.94 -64.50 -21.55
N CYS A 29 -8.17 -64.67 -20.47
CA CYS A 29 -7.49 -63.57 -19.80
C CYS A 29 -6.33 -63.06 -20.69
N THR A 30 -6.52 -61.92 -21.33
CA THR A 30 -5.41 -61.08 -21.80
C THR A 30 -4.94 -60.21 -20.64
N PRO A 31 -3.63 -60.13 -20.35
CA PRO A 31 -3.13 -59.22 -19.32
C PRO A 31 -3.35 -57.78 -19.78
N LYS A 32 -4.16 -57.04 -19.03
CA LYS A 32 -4.32 -55.59 -19.17
C LYS A 32 -2.93 -54.96 -19.04
N GLN A 33 -2.43 -54.35 -20.11
CA GLN A 33 -1.32 -53.42 -20.03
C GLN A 33 -1.75 -52.28 -19.10
N THR A 34 -1.22 -52.30 -17.87
CA THR A 34 -1.24 -51.17 -16.96
C THR A 34 -0.37 -50.09 -17.60
N THR A 35 -1.00 -49.15 -18.28
CA THR A 35 -0.36 -47.88 -18.60
C THR A 35 -0.03 -47.20 -17.26
N ALA A 36 1.25 -47.19 -16.91
CA ALA A 36 1.75 -46.39 -15.81
C ALA A 36 1.43 -44.93 -16.14
N VAL A 37 0.45 -44.37 -15.44
CA VAL A 37 0.27 -42.92 -15.38
C VAL A 37 1.50 -42.43 -14.62
N SER A 38 2.49 -41.90 -15.34
CA SER A 38 3.57 -41.14 -14.75
C SER A 38 2.93 -40.02 -13.93
N SER A 39 2.98 -40.16 -12.62
CA SER A 39 2.73 -39.08 -11.69
C SER A 39 3.82 -38.05 -11.93
N VAL A 40 3.46 -37.00 -12.69
CA VAL A 40 4.25 -35.77 -12.70
C VAL A 40 4.25 -35.31 -11.23
N PRO A 41 5.41 -35.23 -10.56
CA PRO A 41 5.42 -34.68 -9.22
C PRO A 41 4.96 -33.23 -9.36
N ASN A 42 3.81 -32.93 -8.76
CA ASN A 42 3.37 -31.56 -8.51
C ASN A 42 4.33 -30.98 -7.47
N THR A 43 5.55 -30.65 -7.89
CA THR A 43 6.47 -29.87 -7.08
C THR A 43 5.99 -28.43 -7.15
N THR A 44 4.96 -28.10 -6.37
CA THR A 44 4.86 -26.73 -5.88
C THR A 44 6.21 -26.45 -5.21
N PRO A 45 7.01 -25.47 -5.66
CA PRO A 45 8.30 -25.21 -5.06
C PRO A 45 8.09 -25.04 -3.55
N GLN A 46 8.70 -25.91 -2.74
CA GLN A 46 8.63 -25.78 -1.31
C GLN A 46 9.19 -24.41 -0.96
N ALA A 47 8.35 -23.59 -0.34
CA ALA A 47 8.69 -22.24 0.08
C ALA A 47 10.02 -22.25 0.85
N ASP A 48 11.05 -21.59 0.32
CA ASP A 48 12.32 -21.42 1.00
C ASP A 48 12.12 -20.38 2.13
N LEU A 49 11.91 -20.88 3.34
CA LEU A 49 11.67 -20.04 4.52
C LEU A 49 12.92 -19.23 4.93
N SER A 50 14.09 -19.48 4.33
CA SER A 50 15.30 -18.69 4.58
C SER A 50 15.31 -17.36 3.80
N LYS A 51 14.59 -17.28 2.67
CA LYS A 51 14.49 -16.06 1.85
C LYS A 51 13.44 -15.12 2.40
N GLY A 52 13.74 -13.83 2.44
CA GLY A 52 12.77 -12.76 2.66
C GLY A 52 12.27 -12.14 1.37
N LEU A 53 11.26 -11.27 1.50
CA LEU A 53 10.62 -10.57 0.37
C LEU A 53 11.65 -9.83 -0.50
N LYS A 54 12.60 -9.12 0.12
CA LYS A 54 13.74 -8.47 -0.53
C LYS A 54 14.58 -9.39 -1.41
N ASP A 55 14.68 -10.69 -1.09
CA ASP A 55 15.52 -11.63 -1.82
C ASP A 55 14.85 -12.10 -3.11
N TYR A 56 13.51 -12.21 -3.11
CA TYR A 56 12.72 -12.52 -4.30
C TYR A 56 12.74 -11.36 -5.31
N PHE A 57 12.74 -10.12 -4.84
CA PHE A 57 12.68 -8.92 -5.69
C PHE A 57 14.03 -8.24 -5.91
N LYS A 58 15.15 -8.83 -5.47
CA LYS A 58 16.48 -8.21 -5.51
C LYS A 58 16.94 -7.69 -6.89
N ASN A 59 16.40 -8.27 -7.97
CA ASN A 59 16.71 -7.93 -9.36
C ASN A 59 15.65 -7.04 -10.02
N ASP A 60 14.55 -6.74 -9.31
CA ASP A 60 13.41 -6.00 -9.83
C ASP A 60 13.32 -4.61 -9.15
N PHE A 61 13.14 -4.56 -7.82
CA PHE A 61 13.04 -3.30 -7.06
C PHE A 61 13.31 -3.50 -5.57
N LEU A 62 13.51 -2.39 -4.84
CA LEU A 62 13.60 -2.42 -3.38
C LEU A 62 12.27 -2.85 -2.75
N MET A 63 12.34 -3.62 -1.67
CA MET A 63 11.20 -3.95 -0.82
C MET A 63 11.30 -3.16 0.47
N GLY A 64 10.38 -2.21 0.64
CA GLY A 64 10.37 -1.30 1.76
C GLY A 64 9.27 -1.57 2.78
N VAL A 65 9.43 -0.99 3.96
CA VAL A 65 8.40 -0.97 5.00
C VAL A 65 8.41 0.34 5.78
N ALA A 66 7.22 0.86 6.08
CA ALA A 66 7.07 2.00 6.99
C ALA A 66 7.19 1.55 8.44
N VAL A 67 7.99 2.29 9.21
CA VAL A 67 8.33 1.95 10.59
C VAL A 67 8.19 3.15 11.52
N SER A 68 7.95 2.86 12.78
CA SER A 68 8.12 3.81 13.89
C SER A 68 9.37 3.44 14.68
N SER A 69 9.81 4.33 15.57
CA SER A 69 10.88 3.98 16.53
C SER A 69 10.54 2.72 17.35
N ARG A 70 9.25 2.43 17.59
CA ARG A 70 8.80 1.22 18.29
C ARG A 70 8.98 -0.03 17.44
N SER A 71 8.53 -0.03 16.18
CA SER A 71 8.53 -1.24 15.35
C SER A 71 9.94 -1.70 14.99
N ILE A 72 10.91 -0.78 14.82
CA ILE A 72 12.32 -1.17 14.65
C ILE A 72 12.92 -1.90 15.87
N ARG A 73 12.26 -1.84 17.04
CA ARG A 73 12.64 -2.61 18.23
C ARG A 73 11.83 -3.90 18.33
N THR A 74 10.51 -3.81 18.22
CA THR A 74 9.59 -4.94 18.45
C THR A 74 9.55 -5.94 17.29
N ASP A 75 9.78 -5.49 16.06
CA ASP A 75 9.62 -6.28 14.84
C ASP A 75 10.94 -6.38 14.06
N SER A 76 12.07 -6.08 14.71
CA SER A 76 13.40 -6.02 14.08
C SER A 76 13.74 -7.27 13.27
N ALA A 77 13.56 -8.46 13.83
CA ALA A 77 13.87 -9.72 13.14
C ALA A 77 13.07 -9.88 11.84
N LEU A 78 11.77 -9.53 11.86
CA LEU A 78 10.91 -9.57 10.68
C LEU A 78 11.36 -8.52 9.66
N ILE A 79 11.62 -7.29 10.10
CA ILE A 79 12.08 -6.20 9.23
C ILE A 79 13.38 -6.59 8.52
N LEU A 80 14.38 -7.07 9.28
CA LEU A 80 15.69 -7.45 8.77
C LEU A 80 15.62 -8.64 7.82
N ARG A 81 14.68 -9.58 8.04
CA ARG A 81 14.47 -10.71 7.13
C ARG A 81 13.87 -10.23 5.82
N GLU A 82 12.81 -9.43 5.86
CA GLU A 82 11.94 -9.22 4.70
C GLU A 82 12.28 -7.99 3.86
N PHE A 83 12.86 -6.93 4.44
CA PHE A 83 12.96 -5.63 3.76
C PHE A 83 14.39 -5.11 3.60
N ASN A 84 14.61 -4.27 2.58
CA ASN A 84 15.88 -3.59 2.29
C ASN A 84 15.72 -2.07 2.07
N SER A 85 14.55 -1.52 2.40
CA SER A 85 14.27 -0.09 2.46
C SER A 85 13.35 0.23 3.65
N LEU A 86 13.50 1.41 4.26
CA LEU A 86 12.62 1.92 5.33
C LEU A 86 12.05 3.28 4.97
N THR A 87 10.87 3.57 5.53
CA THR A 87 10.30 4.92 5.61
C THR A 87 9.89 5.18 7.05
N ALA A 88 10.19 6.35 7.61
CA ALA A 88 9.64 6.72 8.92
C ALA A 88 8.14 7.07 8.76
N GLU A 89 7.26 6.30 9.38
CA GLU A 89 5.80 6.43 9.21
C GLU A 89 5.29 7.80 9.67
N ASN A 90 5.84 8.32 10.77
CA ASN A 90 5.44 9.62 11.35
C ASN A 90 6.61 10.48 11.83
N ASP A 91 7.72 9.86 12.25
CA ASP A 91 8.80 10.54 12.99
C ASP A 91 9.58 11.59 12.16
N MET A 92 9.36 11.64 10.84
CA MET A 92 9.95 12.64 9.93
C MET A 92 8.94 13.63 9.33
N LYS A 93 7.66 13.57 9.73
CA LYS A 93 6.64 14.51 9.24
C LYS A 93 6.88 15.92 9.77
N VAL A 94 6.49 16.92 8.97
CA VAL A 94 6.76 18.35 9.16
C VAL A 94 6.63 18.82 10.62
N GLY A 95 5.45 18.72 11.21
CA GLY A 95 5.22 19.19 12.58
C GLY A 95 5.74 18.26 13.68
N VAL A 96 6.07 17.01 13.35
CA VAL A 96 6.66 16.06 14.30
C VAL A 96 8.14 16.34 14.47
N ILE A 97 8.85 16.58 13.36
CA ILE A 97 10.30 16.84 13.37
C ILE A 97 10.63 18.30 13.68
N HIS A 98 9.77 19.25 13.29
CA HIS A 98 9.95 20.70 13.49
C HIS A 98 8.75 21.34 14.24
N PRO A 99 8.50 20.96 15.51
CA PRO A 99 7.29 21.33 16.24
C PRO A 99 7.20 22.81 16.67
N ALA A 100 8.31 23.52 16.78
CA ALA A 100 8.37 24.97 17.04
C ALA A 100 9.53 25.59 16.28
N GLU A 101 9.50 26.90 16.02
CA GLU A 101 10.48 27.61 15.16
C GLU A 101 11.93 27.41 15.59
N ASP A 102 12.17 27.33 16.90
CA ASP A 102 13.47 27.16 17.54
C ASP A 102 13.69 25.75 18.11
N ARG A 103 12.77 24.81 17.84
CA ARG A 103 12.79 23.47 18.44
C ARG A 103 12.63 22.36 17.41
N TRP A 104 13.61 21.47 17.40
CA TRP A 104 13.63 20.27 16.59
C TRP A 104 13.50 19.01 17.44
N ASN A 105 12.82 18.01 16.89
CA ASN A 105 12.65 16.70 17.49
C ASN A 105 13.34 15.62 16.63
N TRP A 106 14.62 15.40 16.90
CA TRP A 106 15.43 14.48 16.11
C TRP A 106 15.38 13.03 16.59
N LYS A 107 15.04 12.81 17.86
CA LYS A 107 15.34 11.55 18.56
C LYS A 107 14.85 10.31 17.80
N ASN A 108 13.56 10.25 17.48
CA ASN A 108 13.00 9.04 16.85
C ASN A 108 13.43 8.88 15.39
N ALA A 109 13.57 9.99 14.66
CA ALA A 109 14.06 9.98 13.29
C ALA A 109 15.53 9.49 13.22
N ASP A 110 16.38 9.98 14.13
CA ASP A 110 17.76 9.52 14.29
C ASP A 110 17.83 8.04 14.69
N ASP A 111 16.95 7.57 15.60
CA ASP A 111 16.88 6.16 16.00
C ASP A 111 16.62 5.24 14.79
N ILE A 112 15.70 5.65 13.90
CA ILE A 112 15.37 4.92 12.66
C ILE A 112 16.53 4.97 11.66
N VAL A 113 17.12 6.14 11.44
CA VAL A 113 18.28 6.30 10.54
C VAL A 113 19.46 5.46 11.03
N ALA A 114 19.76 5.50 12.32
CA ALA A 114 20.84 4.72 12.90
C ALA A 114 20.58 3.20 12.81
N PHE A 115 19.32 2.77 12.95
CA PHE A 115 18.95 1.37 12.68
C PHE A 115 19.20 1.00 11.21
N ALA A 116 18.79 1.85 10.27
CA ALA A 116 19.00 1.64 8.85
C ALA A 116 20.50 1.53 8.52
N GLU A 117 21.32 2.46 9.01
CA GLU A 117 22.78 2.47 8.81
C GLU A 117 23.46 1.22 9.39
N ARG A 118 23.15 0.83 10.64
CA ARG A 118 23.72 -0.38 11.28
C ARG A 118 23.44 -1.65 10.49
N HIS A 119 22.26 -1.74 9.87
CA HIS A 119 21.83 -2.92 9.13
C HIS A 119 21.97 -2.78 7.61
N LYS A 120 22.58 -1.68 7.13
CA LYS A 120 22.79 -1.40 5.70
C LYS A 120 21.47 -1.40 4.89
N ILE A 121 20.41 -0.89 5.49
CA ILE A 121 19.09 -0.75 4.89
C ILE A 121 18.96 0.67 4.34
N LYS A 122 18.41 0.81 3.13
CA LYS A 122 18.18 2.13 2.54
C LYS A 122 17.04 2.85 3.26
N ILE A 123 17.00 4.18 3.22
CA ILE A 123 15.91 4.95 3.84
C ILE A 123 15.38 6.03 2.90
N ARG A 124 14.05 6.14 2.85
CA ARG A 124 13.29 7.21 2.22
C ARG A 124 12.94 8.25 3.27
N GLY A 125 13.15 9.52 2.95
CA GLY A 125 12.67 10.62 3.77
C GLY A 125 11.21 10.96 3.46
N HIS A 126 10.35 10.89 4.47
CA HIS A 126 8.92 11.19 4.37
C HIS A 126 8.49 12.09 5.54
N ASN A 127 8.17 13.36 5.33
CA ASN A 127 8.20 14.14 4.09
C ASN A 127 8.59 15.60 4.43
N LEU A 128 8.93 16.41 3.42
CA LEU A 128 9.44 17.78 3.63
C LEU A 128 8.36 18.86 3.58
N LEU A 129 7.29 18.61 2.83
CA LEU A 129 6.14 19.50 2.72
C LEU A 129 4.88 18.66 2.60
N TRP A 130 3.96 18.83 3.54
CA TRP A 130 2.63 18.25 3.48
C TRP A 130 1.62 19.26 4.01
N HIS A 131 0.34 19.05 3.76
CA HIS A 131 -0.71 19.90 4.33
C HIS A 131 -1.19 19.40 5.70
N ASN A 132 -1.09 18.09 5.92
CA ASN A 132 -1.49 17.44 7.15
C ASN A 132 -0.31 17.41 8.14
N GLN A 133 -0.60 17.52 9.43
CA GLN A 133 0.40 17.48 10.52
C GLN A 133 1.53 18.52 10.38
N ASN A 134 1.24 19.71 9.85
CA ASN A 134 2.14 20.85 9.96
C ASN A 134 2.16 21.43 11.37
N ALA A 135 3.22 22.16 11.69
CA ALA A 135 3.27 22.94 12.92
C ALA A 135 2.75 24.37 12.67
N GLU A 136 1.85 24.83 13.53
CA GLU A 136 1.13 26.10 13.36
C GLU A 136 2.06 27.31 13.20
N TRP A 137 3.17 27.31 13.97
CA TRP A 137 4.14 28.40 13.97
C TRP A 137 4.67 28.74 12.58
N MET A 138 4.69 27.79 11.63
CA MET A 138 5.15 28.01 10.26
C MET A 138 4.33 29.12 9.56
N PHE A 139 3.06 29.23 9.92
CA PHE A 139 2.09 30.15 9.30
C PHE A 139 1.69 31.32 10.20
N THR A 140 2.23 31.42 11.41
CA THR A 140 1.93 32.50 12.36
C THR A 140 3.07 33.52 12.40
N GLY A 141 2.74 34.78 12.17
CA GLY A 141 3.66 35.90 12.27
C GLY A 141 4.01 36.26 13.72
N PRO A 142 5.05 37.08 13.95
CA PRO A 142 5.46 37.48 15.30
C PRO A 142 4.38 38.23 16.10
N ASP A 143 3.41 38.84 15.42
CA ASP A 143 2.27 39.53 16.02
C ASP A 143 1.04 38.63 16.26
N GLY A 144 1.18 37.32 16.03
CA GLY A 144 0.11 36.33 16.17
C GLY A 144 -0.87 36.26 15.00
N LYS A 145 -0.68 37.07 13.94
CA LYS A 145 -1.52 37.04 12.72
C LYS A 145 -0.96 36.06 11.68
N PRO A 146 -1.67 35.79 10.56
CA PRO A 146 -1.07 35.03 9.47
C PRO A 146 0.27 35.63 9.01
N ALA A 147 1.28 34.78 8.90
CA ALA A 147 2.61 35.15 8.43
C ALA A 147 2.56 35.61 6.97
N SER A 148 3.46 36.53 6.58
CA SER A 148 3.59 36.92 5.18
C SER A 148 4.13 35.76 4.34
N LYS A 149 3.83 35.79 3.04
CA LYS A 149 4.35 34.85 2.05
C LYS A 149 5.88 34.69 2.13
N GLU A 150 6.60 35.78 2.29
CA GLU A 150 8.06 35.81 2.36
C GLU A 150 8.57 35.09 3.61
N LEU A 151 7.91 35.31 4.75
CA LEU A 151 8.26 34.64 6.00
C LEU A 151 7.99 33.14 5.92
N VAL A 152 6.84 32.73 5.36
CA VAL A 152 6.52 31.30 5.17
C VAL A 152 7.49 30.65 4.19
N LEU A 153 7.87 31.33 3.09
CA LEU A 153 8.87 30.85 2.15
C LEU A 153 10.25 30.68 2.80
N GLN A 154 10.69 31.65 3.60
CA GLN A 154 11.94 31.56 4.35
C GLN A 154 11.93 30.38 5.32
N ARG A 155 10.84 30.21 6.09
CA ARG A 155 10.68 29.10 7.04
C ARG A 155 10.67 27.75 6.33
N LEU A 156 10.02 27.65 5.18
CA LEU A 156 10.06 26.46 4.34
C LEU A 156 11.49 26.16 3.86
N LYS A 157 12.23 27.16 3.39
CA LYS A 157 13.64 27.00 3.00
C LYS A 157 14.47 26.48 4.17
N THR A 158 14.41 27.15 5.33
CA THR A 158 15.14 26.74 6.54
C THR A 158 14.78 25.32 6.96
N HIS A 159 13.49 24.96 6.92
CA HIS A 159 13.03 23.62 7.27
C HIS A 159 13.64 22.53 6.38
N ILE A 160 13.53 22.70 5.05
CA ILE A 160 14.07 21.77 4.06
C ILE A 160 15.59 21.63 4.20
N PHE A 161 16.30 22.77 4.25
CA PHE A 161 17.75 22.78 4.36
C PHE A 161 18.23 22.09 5.64
N THR A 162 17.61 22.36 6.77
CA THR A 162 18.05 21.79 8.05
C THR A 162 17.91 20.28 8.07
N ILE A 163 16.77 19.76 7.62
CA ILE A 163 16.51 18.31 7.57
C ILE A 163 17.44 17.63 6.55
N MET A 164 17.49 18.14 5.32
CA MET A 164 18.26 17.49 4.26
C MET A 164 19.78 17.59 4.50
N ASN A 165 20.28 18.67 5.11
CA ASN A 165 21.68 18.75 5.50
C ASN A 165 22.02 17.77 6.64
N ARG A 166 21.12 17.58 7.62
CA ARG A 166 21.33 16.60 8.70
C ARG A 166 21.44 15.17 8.16
N TYR A 167 20.59 14.80 7.21
CA TYR A 167 20.52 13.45 6.65
C TYR A 167 21.18 13.32 5.27
N LYS A 168 22.06 14.27 4.92
CA LYS A 168 22.72 14.32 3.61
C LYS A 168 23.46 13.03 3.32
N GLY A 169 23.22 12.46 2.14
CA GLY A 169 23.80 11.18 1.72
C GLY A 169 23.25 9.93 2.44
N LYS A 170 22.34 10.07 3.41
CA LYS A 170 21.71 8.93 4.11
C LYS A 170 20.39 8.51 3.47
N MET A 171 19.70 9.45 2.83
CA MET A 171 18.42 9.23 2.17
C MET A 171 18.61 8.98 0.68
N TYR A 172 18.10 7.86 0.16
CA TYR A 172 18.19 7.60 -1.28
C TYR A 172 17.10 8.35 -2.07
N ALA A 173 16.01 8.72 -1.39
CA ALA A 173 14.88 9.44 -1.96
C ALA A 173 14.18 10.30 -0.89
N TRP A 174 13.58 11.40 -1.32
CA TRP A 174 12.73 12.27 -0.50
C TRP A 174 11.35 12.44 -1.13
N ASP A 175 10.31 12.26 -0.33
CA ASP A 175 8.99 12.81 -0.64
C ASP A 175 9.03 14.30 -0.31
N VAL A 176 9.30 15.12 -1.33
CA VAL A 176 9.49 16.58 -1.16
C VAL A 176 8.14 17.25 -0.92
N VAL A 177 7.15 16.90 -1.72
CA VAL A 177 5.78 17.40 -1.60
C VAL A 177 4.84 16.22 -1.54
N ASN A 178 4.02 16.19 -0.49
CA ASN A 178 3.00 15.16 -0.27
C ASN A 178 1.60 15.77 -0.46
N GLU A 179 0.75 15.12 -1.26
CA GLU A 179 -0.71 15.35 -1.33
C GLU A 179 -1.14 16.81 -1.55
N ALA A 180 -0.57 17.49 -2.55
CA ALA A 180 -0.92 18.87 -2.89
C ALA A 180 -2.15 18.99 -3.81
N ILE A 181 -2.56 17.90 -4.46
CA ILE A 181 -3.65 17.89 -5.44
C ILE A 181 -5.00 17.61 -4.78
N GLU A 182 -6.03 18.35 -5.21
CA GLU A 182 -7.41 18.19 -4.75
C GLU A 182 -8.02 16.88 -5.22
N GLU A 183 -8.73 16.21 -4.31
CA GLU A 183 -9.34 14.88 -4.50
C GLU A 183 -10.87 14.92 -4.60
N LYS A 184 -11.53 15.89 -3.97
CA LYS A 184 -12.96 15.83 -3.61
C LYS A 184 -13.85 16.77 -4.40
N ASN A 185 -13.27 17.59 -5.28
CA ASN A 185 -14.02 18.68 -5.91
C ASN A 185 -14.54 18.31 -7.31
N PRO A 186 -15.87 18.37 -7.55
CA PRO A 186 -16.45 18.21 -8.88
C PRO A 186 -16.05 19.33 -9.85
N ASP A 187 -15.57 20.46 -9.34
CA ASP A 187 -14.94 21.49 -10.16
C ASP A 187 -13.59 20.99 -10.70
N ALA A 188 -13.59 20.67 -12.00
CA ALA A 188 -12.41 20.27 -12.73
C ALA A 188 -11.31 21.35 -12.74
N ASN A 189 -11.65 22.62 -12.47
CA ASN A 189 -10.70 23.73 -12.43
C ASN A 189 -9.96 23.81 -11.09
N LYS A 190 -10.50 23.23 -10.00
CA LYS A 190 -9.79 23.18 -8.73
C LYS A 190 -8.73 22.08 -8.74
N MET A 191 -7.50 22.51 -9.01
CA MET A 191 -6.34 21.62 -9.12
C MET A 191 -5.68 21.32 -7.77
N TYR A 192 -5.53 22.34 -6.92
CA TYR A 192 -4.79 22.24 -5.65
C TYR A 192 -5.73 22.17 -4.45
N ARG A 193 -5.29 21.46 -3.41
CA ARG A 193 -6.00 21.36 -2.13
C ARG A 193 -5.97 22.71 -1.41
N ASP A 194 -7.06 23.06 -0.70
CA ASP A 194 -7.07 24.22 0.18
C ASP A 194 -6.22 23.91 1.42
N THR A 195 -5.10 24.61 1.55
CA THR A 195 -4.09 24.36 2.59
C THR A 195 -3.54 25.68 3.09
N LYS A 196 -2.98 25.69 4.30
CA LYS A 196 -2.27 26.88 4.83
C LYS A 196 -1.09 27.29 3.96
N TRP A 197 -0.47 26.34 3.25
CA TRP A 197 0.55 26.65 2.23
C TRP A 197 -0.04 27.44 1.07
N LEU A 198 -1.15 26.96 0.49
CA LEU A 198 -1.81 27.65 -0.63
C LEU A 198 -2.32 29.03 -0.22
N GLU A 199 -2.91 29.13 0.98
CA GLU A 199 -3.40 30.39 1.56
C GLU A 199 -2.26 31.40 1.77
N ALA A 200 -1.17 30.99 2.42
CA ALA A 200 -0.04 31.88 2.71
C ALA A 200 0.68 32.38 1.45
N PHE A 201 0.72 31.56 0.40
CA PHE A 201 1.38 31.92 -0.86
C PHE A 201 0.47 32.67 -1.83
N GLY A 202 -0.85 32.46 -1.73
CA GLY A 202 -1.84 32.90 -2.72
C GLY A 202 -1.81 32.09 -4.01
N GLY A 203 -1.06 30.98 -4.05
CA GLY A 203 -0.81 30.18 -5.25
C GLY A 203 0.07 28.94 -4.98
N PRO A 204 0.23 28.05 -5.97
CA PRO A 204 0.90 26.75 -5.81
C PRO A 204 2.43 26.79 -5.91
N GLU A 205 3.04 27.97 -6.05
CA GLU A 205 4.49 28.13 -6.27
C GLU A 205 5.37 27.61 -5.11
N PHE A 206 4.79 27.38 -3.92
CA PHE A 206 5.47 26.68 -2.82
C PHE A 206 5.91 25.26 -3.20
N ILE A 207 5.17 24.60 -4.11
CA ILE A 207 5.51 23.25 -4.60
C ILE A 207 6.84 23.30 -5.34
N GLU A 208 6.97 24.21 -6.30
CA GLU A 208 8.20 24.40 -7.07
C GLU A 208 9.35 24.85 -6.17
N ALA A 209 9.10 25.80 -5.26
CA ALA A 209 10.10 26.27 -4.31
C ALA A 209 10.67 25.12 -3.47
N ALA A 210 9.80 24.22 -2.96
CA ALA A 210 10.23 23.07 -2.17
C ALA A 210 11.19 22.14 -2.94
N PHE A 211 10.89 21.82 -4.20
CA PHE A 211 11.79 21.02 -5.05
C PHE A 211 13.12 21.72 -5.31
N ARG A 212 13.10 23.03 -5.60
CA ARG A 212 14.34 23.79 -5.82
C ARG A 212 15.21 23.85 -4.57
N PHE A 213 14.62 24.10 -3.40
CA PHE A 213 15.32 24.07 -2.12
C PHE A 213 15.87 22.69 -1.78
N ALA A 214 15.10 21.63 -2.04
CA ALA A 214 15.54 20.26 -1.79
C ALA A 214 16.76 19.91 -2.65
N ARG A 215 16.74 20.29 -3.94
CA ARG A 215 17.89 20.08 -4.84
C ARG A 215 19.12 20.91 -4.42
N GLU A 216 18.92 22.14 -3.96
CA GLU A 216 19.99 23.02 -3.48
C GLU A 216 20.65 22.44 -2.22
N ALA A 217 19.86 21.85 -1.30
CA ALA A 217 20.37 21.24 -0.07
C ALA A 217 21.15 19.92 -0.31
N ASP A 218 20.60 19.02 -1.14
CA ASP A 218 21.27 17.79 -1.55
C ASP A 218 21.11 17.53 -3.06
N PRO A 219 22.14 17.90 -3.86
CA PRO A 219 22.13 17.67 -5.31
C PRO A 219 22.05 16.19 -5.71
N SER A 220 22.40 15.25 -4.83
CA SER A 220 22.47 13.82 -5.13
C SER A 220 21.18 13.06 -4.82
N ALA A 221 20.34 13.59 -3.94
CA ALA A 221 19.10 12.93 -3.53
C ALA A 221 18.08 12.87 -4.67
N LYS A 222 17.28 11.80 -4.70
CA LYS A 222 16.15 11.68 -5.63
C LYS A 222 14.90 12.33 -5.05
N LEU A 223 14.26 13.20 -5.81
CA LEU A 223 13.17 14.07 -5.34
C LEU A 223 11.83 13.64 -5.94
N TYR A 224 10.86 13.33 -5.07
CA TYR A 224 9.56 12.77 -5.44
C TYR A 224 8.39 13.68 -5.05
N TYR A 225 7.38 13.71 -5.92
CA TYR A 225 6.01 14.09 -5.55
C TYR A 225 5.27 12.82 -5.11
N ASN A 226 4.68 12.79 -3.92
CA ASN A 226 4.00 11.61 -3.36
C ASN A 226 2.51 11.88 -3.14
N ASP A 227 1.63 10.96 -3.54
CA ASP A 227 0.19 11.14 -3.37
C ASP A 227 -0.60 9.82 -3.45
N PHE A 228 -1.75 9.76 -2.77
CA PHE A 228 -2.72 8.66 -2.88
C PHE A 228 -3.78 8.96 -3.93
N ASN A 229 -4.53 7.91 -4.31
CA ASN A 229 -5.55 7.99 -5.35
C ASN A 229 -4.99 8.49 -6.70
N SER A 230 -3.67 8.42 -6.89
CA SER A 230 -2.96 8.90 -8.07
C SER A 230 -3.30 8.11 -9.33
N GLU A 231 -3.89 6.94 -9.16
CA GLU A 231 -4.41 6.09 -10.22
C GLU A 231 -5.86 6.41 -10.64
N ARG A 232 -6.62 7.09 -9.77
CA ARG A 232 -8.04 7.39 -10.02
C ARG A 232 -8.16 8.45 -11.13
N PRO A 233 -9.00 8.25 -12.16
CA PRO A 233 -8.98 9.09 -13.36
C PRO A 233 -9.05 10.59 -13.11
N ASP A 234 -9.93 11.04 -12.21
CA ASP A 234 -10.11 12.44 -11.86
C ASP A 234 -8.87 13.10 -11.25
N LYS A 235 -8.27 12.45 -10.25
CA LYS A 235 -7.08 12.97 -9.56
C LYS A 235 -5.80 12.75 -10.40
N ARG A 236 -5.71 11.62 -11.07
CA ARG A 236 -4.59 11.26 -11.96
C ARG A 236 -4.33 12.34 -13.01
N GLU A 237 -5.37 12.83 -13.70
CA GLU A 237 -5.19 13.86 -14.73
C GLU A 237 -4.71 15.19 -14.14
N LYS A 238 -5.12 15.55 -12.92
CA LYS A 238 -4.61 16.73 -12.22
C LYS A 238 -3.14 16.57 -11.84
N ILE A 239 -2.75 15.40 -11.32
CA ILE A 239 -1.34 15.09 -11.03
C ILE A 239 -0.51 15.13 -12.31
N PHE A 240 -0.98 14.53 -13.41
CA PHE A 240 -0.28 14.55 -14.69
C PHE A 240 -0.04 15.97 -15.22
N LYS A 241 -1.05 16.86 -15.11
CA LYS A 241 -0.90 18.29 -15.44
C LYS A 241 0.16 18.99 -14.58
N LEU A 242 0.18 18.72 -13.27
CA LEU A 242 1.21 19.25 -12.37
C LEU A 242 2.60 18.81 -12.80
N LEU A 243 2.79 17.50 -12.98
CA LEU A 243 4.09 16.92 -13.35
C LEU A 243 4.60 17.48 -14.68
N LYS A 244 3.72 17.59 -15.69
CA LYS A 244 4.06 18.19 -16.98
C LYS A 244 4.50 19.64 -16.84
N LYS A 245 3.82 20.44 -16.00
CA LYS A 245 4.22 21.82 -15.70
C LYS A 245 5.58 21.88 -15.01
N LEU A 246 5.79 21.09 -13.95
CA LEU A 246 7.08 21.05 -13.25
C LEU A 246 8.24 20.67 -14.19
N LYS A 247 8.03 19.71 -15.09
CA LYS A 247 9.03 19.35 -16.11
C LYS A 247 9.29 20.48 -17.11
N ALA A 248 8.24 21.14 -17.60
CA ALA A 248 8.37 22.27 -18.53
C ALA A 248 9.13 23.44 -17.91
N ASP A 249 8.90 23.72 -16.62
CA ASP A 249 9.55 24.79 -15.85
C ASP A 249 10.94 24.40 -15.31
N LYS A 250 11.45 23.22 -15.71
CA LYS A 250 12.75 22.68 -15.29
C LYS A 250 12.89 22.63 -13.76
N VAL A 251 11.81 22.28 -13.07
CA VAL A 251 11.82 21.97 -11.64
C VAL A 251 12.53 20.63 -11.44
N PRO A 252 13.43 20.49 -10.43
CA PRO A 252 14.28 19.30 -10.30
C PRO A 252 13.57 18.10 -9.67
N ILE A 253 12.48 17.63 -10.30
CA ILE A 253 11.75 16.41 -9.92
C ILE A 253 12.34 15.18 -10.62
N ASP A 254 12.56 14.10 -9.87
CA ASP A 254 13.08 12.82 -10.38
C ASP A 254 11.99 11.77 -10.58
N GLY A 255 10.94 11.78 -9.75
CA GLY A 255 9.93 10.72 -9.79
C GLY A 255 8.63 11.03 -9.07
N VAL A 256 7.75 10.03 -9.08
CA VAL A 256 6.43 10.06 -8.45
C VAL A 256 6.26 8.86 -7.51
N GLY A 257 5.82 9.16 -6.30
CA GLY A 257 5.39 8.19 -5.31
C GLY A 257 3.89 7.91 -5.43
N PHE A 258 3.53 6.66 -5.69
CA PHE A 258 2.15 6.17 -5.59
C PHE A 258 1.97 5.58 -4.20
N GLN A 259 1.21 6.26 -3.33
CA GLN A 259 0.96 5.74 -1.98
C GLN A 259 0.32 4.34 -2.05
N ALA A 260 -0.62 4.13 -2.98
CA ALA A 260 -1.25 2.83 -3.21
C ALA A 260 -2.03 2.27 -2.00
N HIS A 261 -2.71 3.17 -1.28
CA HIS A 261 -3.70 2.81 -0.28
C HIS A 261 -4.98 2.29 -0.93
N TRP A 262 -5.08 0.97 -1.10
CA TRP A 262 -6.07 0.35 -1.96
C TRP A 262 -7.00 -0.59 -1.21
N THR A 263 -7.99 -1.09 -1.92
CA THR A 263 -8.90 -2.12 -1.42
C THR A 263 -8.85 -3.34 -2.32
N VAL A 264 -9.38 -4.47 -1.86
CA VAL A 264 -9.59 -5.62 -2.74
C VAL A 264 -10.52 -5.33 -3.93
N GLY A 265 -11.35 -4.28 -3.84
CA GLY A 265 -12.31 -3.88 -4.88
C GLY A 265 -11.84 -2.77 -5.81
N ARG A 266 -10.78 -2.00 -5.48
CA ARG A 266 -10.26 -0.90 -6.31
C ARG A 266 -8.80 -0.58 -5.98
N PRO A 267 -8.04 -0.02 -6.94
CA PRO A 267 -8.38 0.34 -8.32
C PRO A 267 -8.47 -0.88 -9.24
N SER A 268 -8.91 -0.73 -10.48
CA SER A 268 -8.77 -1.75 -11.53
C SER A 268 -7.33 -1.82 -12.06
N ALA A 269 -6.94 -2.95 -12.67
CA ALA A 269 -5.64 -3.07 -13.35
C ALA A 269 -5.43 -2.00 -14.43
N ALA A 270 -6.48 -1.62 -15.16
CA ALA A 270 -6.41 -0.60 -16.20
C ALA A 270 -6.10 0.80 -15.64
N GLU A 271 -6.68 1.15 -14.50
CA GLU A 271 -6.40 2.42 -13.81
C GLU A 271 -4.95 2.49 -13.34
N ILE A 272 -4.43 1.39 -12.75
CA ILE A 272 -3.02 1.30 -12.34
C ILE A 272 -2.11 1.52 -13.56
N ARG A 273 -2.30 0.74 -14.64
CA ARG A 273 -1.47 0.81 -15.85
C ARG A 273 -1.47 2.20 -16.47
N THR A 274 -2.64 2.79 -16.63
CA THR A 274 -2.79 4.14 -17.21
C THR A 274 -1.99 5.17 -16.42
N ALA A 275 -2.02 5.08 -15.08
CA ALA A 275 -1.29 5.99 -14.22
C ALA A 275 0.22 5.79 -14.30
N LEU A 276 0.69 4.55 -14.33
CA LEU A 276 2.10 4.23 -14.52
C LEU A 276 2.60 4.71 -15.89
N ASP A 277 1.84 4.46 -16.96
CA ASP A 277 2.19 4.87 -18.34
C ASP A 277 2.32 6.39 -18.47
N GLN A 278 1.43 7.15 -17.82
CA GLN A 278 1.52 8.61 -17.80
C GLN A 278 2.81 9.10 -17.15
N VAL A 279 3.21 8.53 -16.01
CA VAL A 279 4.49 8.91 -15.36
C VAL A 279 5.69 8.50 -16.22
N VAL A 280 5.67 7.29 -16.80
CA VAL A 280 6.72 6.84 -17.73
C VAL A 280 6.85 7.77 -18.94
N SER A 281 5.73 8.27 -19.49
CA SER A 281 5.74 9.18 -20.64
C SER A 281 6.44 10.52 -20.37
N LEU A 282 6.57 10.92 -19.09
CA LEU A 282 7.29 12.13 -18.66
C LEU A 282 8.78 11.88 -18.35
N GLY A 283 9.23 10.62 -18.49
CA GLY A 283 10.59 10.21 -18.14
C GLY A 283 10.88 10.40 -16.65
N LEU A 284 9.91 10.09 -15.80
CA LEU A 284 10.01 10.15 -14.34
C LEU A 284 10.09 8.74 -13.75
N ASP A 285 10.87 8.57 -12.68
CA ASP A 285 10.93 7.34 -11.92
C ASP A 285 9.60 7.10 -11.17
N ILE A 286 9.27 5.84 -10.90
CA ILE A 286 8.12 5.45 -10.10
C ILE A 286 8.58 4.75 -8.82
N GLN A 287 7.94 5.09 -7.71
CA GLN A 287 8.00 4.28 -6.48
C GLN A 287 6.58 4.04 -5.96
N VAL A 288 6.32 2.83 -5.50
CA VAL A 288 5.12 2.54 -4.71
C VAL A 288 5.51 2.71 -3.25
N THR A 289 4.88 3.64 -2.55
CA THR A 289 5.45 4.24 -1.33
C THR A 289 4.78 3.81 -0.04
N GLU A 290 3.49 3.44 -0.08
CA GLU A 290 2.66 3.21 1.12
C GLU A 290 1.66 2.05 0.92
N LEU A 291 2.07 1.00 0.21
CA LEU A 291 1.17 -0.08 -0.21
C LEU A 291 0.52 -0.78 0.98
N ASP A 292 -0.80 -0.73 1.01
CA ASP A 292 -1.66 -1.54 1.86
C ASP A 292 -2.98 -1.83 1.10
N ILE A 293 -3.52 -3.04 1.24
CA ILE A 293 -4.73 -3.47 0.52
C ILE A 293 -5.74 -4.02 1.52
N THR A 294 -6.64 -3.15 1.98
CA THR A 294 -7.69 -3.56 2.92
C THR A 294 -8.62 -4.60 2.31
N VAL A 295 -8.99 -5.59 3.14
CA VAL A 295 -9.87 -6.70 2.73
C VAL A 295 -11.31 -6.28 2.49
N TYR A 296 -11.68 -5.06 2.89
CA TYR A 296 -13.00 -4.50 2.63
C TYR A 296 -13.05 -3.87 1.24
N PRO A 297 -13.93 -4.30 0.32
CA PRO A 297 -13.97 -3.76 -1.04
C PRO A 297 -14.38 -2.28 -1.08
N LYS A 298 -15.15 -1.83 -0.08
CA LYS A 298 -15.60 -0.45 0.12
C LYS A 298 -15.74 -0.16 1.63
N PRO A 299 -15.74 1.12 2.05
CA PRO A 299 -15.98 1.48 3.44
C PRO A 299 -17.25 0.82 3.98
N ALA A 300 -17.21 0.41 5.25
CA ALA A 300 -18.39 -0.16 5.89
C ALA A 300 -19.52 0.90 5.93
N PRO A 301 -20.76 0.54 5.58
CA PRO A 301 -21.89 1.47 5.72
C PRO A 301 -22.06 1.82 7.21
N ILE A 302 -22.05 3.11 7.51
CA ILE A 302 -22.34 3.61 8.86
C ILE A 302 -23.86 3.53 9.04
N VAL A 303 -24.31 2.65 9.93
CA VAL A 303 -25.72 2.51 10.28
C VAL A 303 -25.96 3.11 11.67
N PRO A 304 -26.70 4.22 11.79
CA PRO A 304 -26.99 4.84 13.08
C PRO A 304 -27.60 3.83 14.07
N GLY A 305 -27.07 3.80 15.30
CA GLY A 305 -27.57 2.94 16.37
C GLY A 305 -27.20 1.45 16.26
N LYS A 306 -26.46 1.02 15.22
CA LYS A 306 -25.93 -0.35 15.11
C LYS A 306 -24.41 -0.35 15.16
N PRO A 307 -23.79 -1.00 16.16
CA PRO A 307 -22.35 -1.21 16.17
C PRO A 307 -21.91 -1.95 14.91
N ALA A 308 -20.81 -1.51 14.30
CA ALA A 308 -20.18 -2.30 13.24
C ALA A 308 -19.62 -3.60 13.84
N VAL A 309 -19.89 -4.71 13.18
CA VAL A 309 -19.33 -6.01 13.54
C VAL A 309 -18.11 -6.24 12.67
N ASP A 310 -16.97 -6.56 13.30
CA ASP A 310 -15.78 -6.99 12.59
C ASP A 310 -15.98 -8.44 12.11
N PRO A 311 -16.07 -8.70 10.79
CA PRO A 311 -16.22 -10.06 10.27
C PRO A 311 -14.95 -10.90 10.44
N GLY A 312 -13.84 -10.30 10.83
CA GLY A 312 -12.54 -10.95 10.87
C GLY A 312 -11.96 -11.20 9.49
N PHE A 313 -10.86 -11.95 9.44
CA PHE A 313 -10.21 -12.34 8.20
C PHE A 313 -10.84 -13.65 7.66
N THR A 314 -11.96 -13.51 6.96
CA THR A 314 -12.71 -14.67 6.42
C THR A 314 -11.98 -15.32 5.24
N PRO A 315 -12.30 -16.59 4.89
CA PRO A 315 -11.76 -17.23 3.69
C PRO A 315 -12.02 -16.45 2.39
N GLU A 316 -13.17 -15.78 2.27
CA GLU A 316 -13.51 -14.94 1.13
C GLU A 316 -12.65 -13.67 1.08
N ALA A 317 -12.45 -13.02 2.24
CA ALA A 317 -11.55 -11.89 2.38
C ALA A 317 -10.10 -12.25 2.03
N GLU A 318 -9.63 -13.42 2.49
CA GLU A 318 -8.31 -13.96 2.15
C GLU A 318 -8.19 -14.22 0.64
N ALA A 319 -9.19 -14.85 0.02
CA ALA A 319 -9.19 -15.14 -1.42
C ALA A 319 -9.16 -13.86 -2.27
N MET A 320 -9.95 -12.85 -1.91
CA MET A 320 -9.95 -11.55 -2.58
C MET A 320 -8.58 -10.84 -2.44
N GLN A 321 -7.99 -10.90 -1.25
CA GLN A 321 -6.68 -10.30 -1.00
C GLN A 321 -5.57 -11.00 -1.79
N ILE A 322 -5.57 -12.34 -1.83
CA ILE A 322 -4.62 -13.12 -2.64
C ILE A 322 -4.71 -12.69 -4.11
N ALA A 323 -5.93 -12.66 -4.66
CA ALA A 323 -6.14 -12.28 -6.06
C ALA A 323 -5.66 -10.84 -6.32
N LYS A 324 -6.00 -9.91 -5.43
CA LYS A 324 -5.65 -8.50 -5.60
C LYS A 324 -4.14 -8.25 -5.52
N TYR A 325 -3.46 -8.82 -4.54
CA TYR A 325 -2.01 -8.70 -4.44
C TYR A 325 -1.29 -9.33 -5.64
N LYS A 326 -1.78 -10.48 -6.12
CA LYS A 326 -1.23 -11.11 -7.32
C LYS A 326 -1.35 -10.19 -8.54
N GLU A 327 -2.55 -9.66 -8.80
CA GLU A 327 -2.80 -8.74 -9.92
C GLU A 327 -1.86 -7.52 -9.86
N VAL A 328 -1.77 -6.90 -8.69
CA VAL A 328 -0.93 -5.71 -8.45
C VAL A 328 0.54 -6.00 -8.69
N PHE A 329 1.09 -7.09 -8.14
CA PHE A 329 2.51 -7.42 -8.33
C PHE A 329 2.81 -7.94 -9.74
N ASP A 330 1.86 -8.57 -10.42
CA ASP A 330 2.00 -8.91 -11.84
C ASP A 330 2.14 -7.65 -12.70
N ILE A 331 1.39 -6.58 -12.37
CA ILE A 331 1.58 -5.26 -13.00
C ILE A 331 2.95 -4.70 -12.63
N PHE A 332 3.33 -4.67 -11.34
CA PHE A 332 4.61 -4.09 -10.93
C PHE A 332 5.82 -4.74 -11.61
N ARG A 333 5.81 -6.07 -11.79
CA ARG A 333 6.88 -6.78 -12.52
C ARG A 333 6.95 -6.39 -14.00
N GLN A 334 5.84 -6.03 -14.63
CA GLN A 334 5.83 -5.52 -16.01
C GLN A 334 6.44 -4.11 -16.10
N TYR A 335 6.33 -3.30 -15.05
CA TYR A 335 6.90 -1.96 -14.94
C TYR A 335 8.22 -1.90 -14.19
N LYS A 336 8.89 -3.03 -13.93
CA LYS A 336 10.12 -3.08 -13.11
C LYS A 336 11.32 -2.28 -13.62
N LYS A 337 11.28 -1.84 -14.88
CA LYS A 337 12.29 -0.91 -15.43
C LYS A 337 12.08 0.54 -14.97
N HIS A 338 10.89 0.85 -14.45
CA HIS A 338 10.45 2.18 -14.05
C HIS A 338 10.08 2.26 -12.56
N ILE A 339 9.67 1.13 -11.96
CA ILE A 339 9.41 1.02 -10.51
C ILE A 339 10.70 0.65 -9.80
N ASN A 340 11.18 1.52 -8.91
CA ASN A 340 12.47 1.35 -8.25
C ASN A 340 12.33 0.86 -6.80
N SER A 341 11.13 0.97 -6.22
CA SER A 341 10.82 0.56 -4.84
C SER A 341 9.33 0.26 -4.68
N VAL A 342 9.00 -0.75 -3.89
CA VAL A 342 7.66 -1.04 -3.37
C VAL A 342 7.71 -1.12 -1.85
N THR A 343 7.08 -0.17 -1.17
CA THR A 343 7.09 -0.02 0.29
C THR A 343 5.71 -0.30 0.85
N PHE A 344 5.62 -1.16 1.88
CA PHE A 344 4.39 -1.44 2.61
C PHE A 344 4.18 -0.44 3.76
N TRP A 345 2.92 -0.04 4.01
CA TRP A 345 2.60 0.88 5.11
C TRP A 345 2.21 0.12 6.38
N ASN A 346 3.14 0.07 7.32
CA ASN A 346 3.19 -0.80 8.51
C ASN A 346 3.75 -2.22 8.25
N VAL A 347 4.26 -2.86 9.30
CA VAL A 347 5.03 -4.13 9.21
C VAL A 347 4.11 -5.36 9.10
N SER A 348 3.01 -5.36 9.84
CA SER A 348 2.08 -6.49 9.94
C SER A 348 0.67 -6.03 10.31
N ASP A 349 -0.31 -6.91 10.14
CA ASP A 349 -1.71 -6.67 10.51
C ASP A 349 -1.93 -6.43 12.01
N ARG A 350 -0.86 -6.50 12.84
CA ARG A 350 -0.90 -6.21 14.27
C ARG A 350 -1.38 -4.78 14.56
N GLY A 351 -0.95 -3.81 13.75
CA GLY A 351 -1.26 -2.39 13.98
C GLY A 351 -1.20 -1.57 12.71
N SER A 352 -2.19 -1.77 11.83
CA SER A 352 -2.35 -0.96 10.64
C SER A 352 -3.09 0.34 10.96
N TRP A 353 -2.67 1.45 10.37
CA TRP A 353 -3.39 2.72 10.45
C TRP A 353 -4.83 2.62 9.89
N LEU A 354 -5.08 1.70 8.93
CA LEU A 354 -6.39 1.46 8.34
C LEU A 354 -7.40 0.88 9.35
N ASP A 355 -6.94 0.33 10.48
CA ASP A 355 -7.84 -0.18 11.52
C ASP A 355 -8.74 0.92 12.11
N SER A 356 -8.33 2.18 11.99
CA SER A 356 -9.09 3.36 12.40
C SER A 356 -10.03 3.93 11.33
N ARG A 357 -10.03 3.34 10.12
CA ARG A 357 -10.78 3.83 8.95
C ARG A 357 -12.13 3.15 8.74
N GLY A 358 -12.54 2.24 9.63
CA GLY A 358 -13.81 1.51 9.52
C GLY A 358 -13.99 0.77 8.18
N GLY A 359 -12.91 0.16 7.68
CA GLY A 359 -12.89 -0.53 6.39
C GLY A 359 -12.74 0.37 5.17
N GLY A 360 -12.57 1.67 5.34
CA GLY A 360 -12.16 2.58 4.27
C GLY A 360 -10.65 2.64 4.05
N SER A 361 -10.25 3.36 3.00
CA SER A 361 -8.86 3.65 2.64
C SER A 361 -8.58 5.16 2.68
N ALA A 362 -7.39 5.60 2.26
CA ALA A 362 -7.06 7.01 2.09
C ALA A 362 -8.06 7.71 1.14
N GLY A 363 -8.50 8.91 1.51
CA GLY A 363 -9.52 9.69 0.79
C GLY A 363 -10.97 9.35 1.13
N ASP A 364 -11.25 8.15 1.66
CA ASP A 364 -12.60 7.77 2.09
C ASP A 364 -13.05 8.53 3.34
N PRO A 365 -14.37 8.72 3.55
CA PRO A 365 -14.90 9.31 4.77
C PRO A 365 -14.44 8.56 6.01
N ILE A 366 -13.97 9.30 7.02
CA ILE A 366 -13.68 8.73 8.34
C ILE A 366 -15.01 8.58 9.09
N PRO A 367 -15.32 7.40 9.66
CA PRO A 367 -16.56 7.21 10.41
C PRO A 367 -16.69 8.15 11.61
N ASN A 368 -17.89 8.71 11.79
CA ASN A 368 -18.29 9.47 12.97
C ASN A 368 -19.66 8.98 13.47
N PRO A 369 -19.76 8.33 14.64
CA PRO A 369 -18.69 8.07 15.61
C PRO A 369 -17.59 7.14 15.07
N PRO A 370 -16.36 7.18 15.62
CA PRO A 370 -15.26 6.34 15.17
C PRO A 370 -15.59 4.85 15.25
N ILE A 371 -15.30 4.12 14.18
CA ILE A 371 -15.46 2.67 14.09
C ILE A 371 -14.07 2.06 13.87
N ARG A 372 -13.70 1.07 14.69
CA ARG A 372 -12.48 0.28 14.50
C ARG A 372 -12.81 -1.09 13.95
N LEU A 373 -12.27 -1.42 12.79
CA LEU A 373 -12.36 -2.72 12.14
C LEU A 373 -10.97 -3.12 11.69
N LYS A 374 -10.53 -4.36 11.94
CA LYS A 374 -9.24 -4.81 11.44
C LYS A 374 -9.23 -4.85 9.91
N ALA A 375 -8.35 -4.09 9.29
CA ALA A 375 -8.28 -3.98 7.82
C ALA A 375 -7.54 -5.16 7.15
N TYR A 376 -6.77 -5.92 7.94
CA TYR A 376 -5.89 -7.00 7.51
C TYR A 376 -5.08 -6.70 6.23
N PRO A 377 -4.48 -5.51 6.05
CA PRO A 377 -4.17 -5.04 4.72
C PRO A 377 -2.78 -5.45 4.22
N LEU A 378 -2.00 -6.22 5.00
CA LEU A 378 -0.59 -6.49 4.73
C LEU A 378 -0.32 -7.98 4.43
N LEU A 379 0.94 -8.30 4.15
CA LEU A 379 1.39 -9.67 3.85
C LEU A 379 1.71 -10.51 5.09
N PHE A 380 1.75 -9.89 6.27
CA PHE A 380 2.03 -10.56 7.54
C PHE A 380 0.84 -10.39 8.48
N ASP A 381 0.41 -11.48 9.11
CA ASP A 381 -0.71 -11.47 10.05
C ASP A 381 -0.35 -10.78 11.38
N VAL A 382 -1.29 -10.79 12.32
CA VAL A 382 -1.13 -10.15 13.63
C VAL A 382 0.02 -10.72 14.46
N ASP A 383 0.52 -11.91 14.14
CA ASP A 383 1.62 -12.59 14.80
C ASP A 383 2.94 -12.52 14.01
N GLY A 384 2.94 -11.79 12.88
CA GLY A 384 4.10 -11.63 12.01
C GLY A 384 4.37 -12.83 11.10
N GLN A 385 3.41 -13.77 10.97
CA GLN A 385 3.52 -14.90 10.05
C GLN A 385 3.08 -14.48 8.64
N ARG A 386 3.71 -15.10 7.64
CA ARG A 386 3.37 -14.85 6.23
C ARG A 386 1.95 -15.33 5.93
N LYS A 387 1.09 -14.45 5.44
CA LYS A 387 -0.24 -14.80 4.93
C LYS A 387 -0.13 -15.48 3.58
N LYS A 388 -1.20 -16.15 3.12
CA LYS A 388 -1.21 -16.75 1.77
C LYS A 388 -0.98 -15.74 0.64
N ALA A 389 -1.42 -14.49 0.83
CA ALA A 389 -1.15 -13.40 -0.11
C ALA A 389 0.36 -13.15 -0.32
N TYR A 390 1.21 -13.38 0.69
CA TYR A 390 2.68 -13.32 0.54
C TYR A 390 3.15 -14.25 -0.59
N TRP A 391 2.65 -15.47 -0.61
CA TRP A 391 3.06 -16.48 -1.59
C TRP A 391 2.58 -16.14 -3.00
N ALA A 392 1.43 -15.49 -3.13
CA ALA A 392 0.96 -14.97 -4.42
C ALA A 392 1.80 -13.78 -4.93
N VAL A 393 2.47 -13.05 -4.02
CA VAL A 393 3.40 -11.97 -4.35
C VAL A 393 4.77 -12.50 -4.77
N VAL A 394 5.29 -13.57 -4.17
CA VAL A 394 6.66 -14.05 -4.48
C VAL A 394 6.72 -15.17 -5.51
N ASN A 395 5.64 -15.93 -5.69
CA ASN A 395 5.58 -17.01 -6.68
C ASN A 395 5.08 -16.44 -8.01
N ASN A 396 5.86 -16.69 -9.07
CA ASN A 396 5.52 -16.34 -10.45
C ASN A 396 4.78 -17.48 -11.13
#